data_AF-A0A7V5UJ06-F1
#
_entry.id   AF-A0A7V5UJ06-F1
#
_cell.length_a   1.000
_cell.length_b   1.000
_cell.length_c   1.000
_cell.angle_alpha   90.00
_cell.angle_beta   90.00
_cell.angle_gamma   90.00
#
_symmetry.space_group_name_H-M   'P 1'
#
loop_
_entity.id
_entity.type
_entity.pdbx_description
1 polymer ?
#
loop_
_entity_poly.entity_id
_entity_poly.type
_entity_poly.pdbx_seq_one_letter_code
_entity_poly.pdbx_strand_id
1 'polypeptide(L)'
;MTLLDAVGRRDREGKASIPKEVPPLLERLGIDPESFVEAVDEFPKLFAGAAGPADALRERASELGRKTYRGVGPAERVFRSPGTSSDSSDPSDSTD
;
A
#
# COMPACT_ATOMS: atom_id res chain seq x y z
N MET A 1 4.89 10.01 14.34
CA MET A 1 5.96 9.07 13.91
C MET A 1 5.46 7.67 14.20
N THR A 2 5.39 6.78 13.19
CA THR A 2 4.99 5.39 13.43
C THR A 2 6.20 4.57 13.92
N LEU A 3 5.96 3.44 14.60
CA LEU A 3 7.03 2.56 15.10
C LEU A 3 7.93 2.04 13.96
N LEU A 4 7.34 1.74 12.80
CA LEU A 4 8.05 1.29 11.60
C LEU A 4 9.05 2.33 11.09
N ASP A 5 8.65 3.61 11.03
CA ASP A 5 9.54 4.69 10.63
C ASP A 5 10.66 4.90 11.64
N ALA A 6 10.37 4.78 12.94
CA ALA A 6 11.38 4.91 13.99
C ALA A 6 12.43 3.79 13.90
N VAL A 7 12.00 2.55 13.61
CA VAL A 7 12.91 1.42 13.38
C VAL A 7 13.71 1.60 12.09
N GLY A 8 13.05 1.99 10.99
CA GLY A 8 13.70 2.15 9.68
C GLY A 8 14.66 3.34 9.58
N ARG A 9 14.39 4.43 10.32
CA ARG A 9 15.25 5.64 10.37
C ARG A 9 16.42 5.50 11.35
N ARG A 10 16.52 4.38 12.09
CA ARG A 10 17.61 4.16 13.02
C ARG A 10 18.87 3.77 12.24
N ASP A 11 19.89 4.62 12.28
CA ASP A 11 21.19 4.27 11.72
C ASP A 11 21.81 3.09 12.47
N ARG A 12 22.20 2.06 11.71
CA ARG A 12 22.91 0.89 12.21
C ARG A 12 24.09 0.60 11.29
N GLU A 13 25.26 0.48 11.88
CA GLU A 13 26.49 0.18 11.16
C GLU A 13 26.33 -1.07 10.27
N GLY A 14 26.71 -0.94 8.98
CA GLY A 14 26.59 -2.00 7.98
C GLY A 14 25.17 -2.26 7.45
N LYS A 15 24.17 -1.42 7.75
CA LYS A 15 22.81 -1.53 7.20
C LYS A 15 22.31 -0.20 6.63
N ALA A 16 21.46 -0.29 5.62
CA ALA A 16 20.77 0.88 5.07
C ALA A 16 19.73 1.41 6.07
N SER A 17 19.59 2.74 6.15
CA SER A 17 18.57 3.45 6.93
C SER A 17 17.66 4.26 6.02
N ILE A 18 16.44 4.54 6.49
CA ILE A 18 15.48 5.39 5.78
C ILE A 18 15.85 6.86 6.04
N PRO A 19 16.08 7.68 5.01
CA PRO A 19 16.32 9.12 5.18
C PRO A 19 15.12 9.83 5.81
N LYS A 20 15.35 10.92 6.55
CA LYS A 20 14.29 11.64 7.28
C LYS A 20 13.36 12.42 6.36
N GLU A 21 13.87 12.78 5.19
CA GLU A 21 13.23 13.57 4.14
C GLU A 21 12.21 12.76 3.35
N VAL A 22 12.28 11.43 3.46
CA VAL A 22 11.38 10.50 2.78
C VAL A 22 10.10 10.36 3.60
N PRO A 23 8.91 10.45 2.98
CA PRO A 23 7.65 10.33 3.69
C PRO A 23 7.54 9.01 4.46
N PRO A 24 6.72 8.94 5.52
CA PRO A 24 6.48 7.72 6.29
C PRO A 24 6.26 6.48 5.42
N LEU A 25 6.83 5.34 5.83
CA LEU A 25 6.88 4.12 5.01
C LEU A 25 5.48 3.64 4.58
N LEU A 26 4.51 3.69 5.50
CA LEU A 26 3.14 3.26 5.21
C LEU A 26 2.45 4.20 4.22
N GLU A 27 2.66 5.51 4.34
CA GLU A 27 2.14 6.50 3.40
C GLU A 27 2.71 6.29 1.99
N ARG A 28 4.02 6.01 1.89
CA ARG A 28 4.68 5.71 0.60
C ARG A 28 4.15 4.45 -0.07
N LEU A 29 3.73 3.48 0.73
CA LEU A 29 3.20 2.22 0.23
C LEU A 29 1.68 2.28 -0.03
N GLY A 30 1.03 3.42 0.24
CA GLY A 30 -0.43 3.55 0.15
C GLY A 30 -1.15 2.61 1.12
N ILE A 31 -0.54 2.32 2.27
CA ILE A 31 -1.08 1.43 3.29
C ILE A 31 -1.74 2.28 4.37
N ASP A 32 -2.99 1.97 4.67
CA ASP A 32 -3.67 2.55 5.82
C ASP A 32 -3.11 1.98 7.13
N PRO A 33 -2.61 2.82 8.07
CA PRO A 33 -1.96 2.33 9.29
C PRO A 33 -2.88 1.51 10.20
N GLU A 34 -4.16 1.88 10.32
CA GLU A 34 -5.13 1.18 11.17
C GLU A 34 -5.42 -0.21 10.59
N SER A 35 -5.71 -0.28 9.29
CA SER A 35 -5.94 -1.53 8.55
C SER A 35 -4.72 -2.44 8.57
N PHE A 36 -3.51 -1.88 8.56
CA PHE A 36 -2.27 -2.65 8.67
C PHE A 36 -2.10 -3.28 10.05
N VAL A 37 -2.36 -2.53 11.13
CA VAL A 37 -2.27 -3.04 12.51
C VAL A 37 -3.26 -4.19 12.72
N GLU A 38 -4.49 -4.07 12.22
CA GLU A 38 -5.48 -5.15 12.27
C GLU A 38 -5.05 -6.39 11.47
N ALA A 39 -4.35 -6.18 10.36
CA ALA A 39 -3.94 -7.26 9.47
C ALA A 39 -2.56 -7.85 9.83
N VAL A 40 -1.77 -7.26 10.74
CA VAL A 40 -0.34 -7.58 10.91
C VAL A 40 -0.10 -9.02 11.37
N ASP A 41 -0.96 -9.55 12.23
CA ASP A 41 -0.85 -10.92 12.76
C ASP A 41 -1.19 -11.97 11.71
N GLU A 42 -2.07 -11.61 10.77
CA GLU A 42 -2.47 -12.47 9.67
C GLU A 42 -1.64 -12.20 8.41
N PHE A 43 -0.92 -11.09 8.33
CA PHE A 43 -0.20 -10.63 7.14
C PHE A 43 0.67 -11.72 6.51
N PRO A 44 1.49 -12.46 7.28
CA PRO A 44 2.30 -13.55 6.73
C PRO A 44 1.46 -14.72 6.17
N LYS A 45 0.26 -14.94 6.72
CA LYS A 45 -0.70 -15.96 6.26
C LYS A 45 -1.50 -15.48 5.03
N LEU A 46 -1.85 -14.20 5.01
CA LEU A 46 -2.63 -13.55 3.95
C LEU A 46 -1.79 -13.38 2.68
N PHE A 47 -0.52 -13.00 2.83
CA PHE A 47 0.41 -12.71 1.74
C PHE A 47 1.55 -13.72 1.73
N ALA A 48 1.29 -14.90 1.15
CA ALA A 48 2.22 -16.04 1.15
C ALA A 48 3.50 -15.86 0.31
N GLY A 49 3.71 -14.71 -0.33
CA GLY A 49 4.88 -14.46 -1.17
C GLY A 49 4.90 -13.13 -1.92
N ALA A 50 3.78 -12.41 -1.97
CA ALA A 50 3.69 -11.05 -2.51
C ALA A 50 2.60 -10.26 -1.77
N ALA A 51 2.87 -8.99 -1.48
CA ALA A 51 1.92 -8.04 -0.88
C ALA A 51 1.99 -6.73 -1.68
N GLY A 52 0.83 -6.13 -1.92
CA GLY A 52 0.69 -4.91 -2.70
C GLY A 52 -0.77 -4.68 -3.09
N PRO A 53 -1.07 -3.59 -3.84
CA PRO A 53 -2.41 -3.33 -4.34
C PRO A 53 -2.98 -4.52 -5.12
N ALA A 54 -4.31 -4.71 -5.02
CA ALA A 54 -4.98 -5.85 -5.62
C ALA A 54 -4.73 -5.96 -7.14
N ASP A 55 -4.67 -4.83 -7.85
CA ASP A 55 -4.42 -4.80 -9.29
C ASP A 55 -3.00 -5.22 -9.64
N ALA A 56 -2.00 -4.75 -8.88
CA ALA A 56 -0.61 -5.17 -9.05
C ALA A 56 -0.43 -6.68 -8.77
N LEU A 57 -1.16 -7.22 -7.79
CA LEU A 57 -1.17 -8.66 -7.54
C LEU A 57 -1.83 -9.44 -8.70
N ARG A 58 -2.92 -8.94 -9.28
CA ARG A 58 -3.57 -9.56 -10.45
C ARG A 58 -2.67 -9.55 -11.68
N GLU A 59 -2.04 -8.40 -11.96
CA GLU A 59 -1.08 -8.25 -13.05
C GLU A 59 0.07 -9.23 -12.90
N ARG A 60 0.69 -9.28 -11.72
CA ARG A 60 1.79 -10.21 -11.44
C ARG A 60 1.35 -11.68 -11.54
N ALA A 61 0.10 -11.99 -11.19
CA ALA A 61 -0.44 -13.34 -11.35
C ALA A 61 -0.50 -13.70 -12.85
N SER A 62 -0.99 -12.78 -13.67
CA SER A 62 -1.07 -12.92 -15.13
C SER A 62 0.31 -13.14 -15.75
N GLU A 63 1.31 -12.35 -15.36
CA GLU A 63 2.70 -12.49 -15.85
C GLU A 63 3.30 -13.87 -15.57
N LEU A 64 2.92 -14.50 -14.45
CA LEU A 64 3.38 -15.84 -14.08
C LEU A 64 2.43 -16.95 -14.54
N GLY A 65 1.41 -16.64 -15.35
CA GLY A 65 0.42 -17.62 -15.83
C GLY A 65 -0.46 -18.21 -14.73
N ARG A 66 -0.62 -17.53 -13.59
CA ARG A 66 -1.46 -17.94 -12.46
C ARG A 66 -2.80 -17.20 -12.52
N LYS A 67 -3.89 -17.88 -12.13
CA LYS A 67 -5.23 -17.25 -12.08
C LYS A 67 -5.36 -16.15 -11.03
N THR A 68 -4.65 -16.27 -9.90
CA THR A 68 -4.66 -15.29 -8.81
C THR A 68 -3.52 -15.54 -7.82
N TYR A 69 -3.17 -14.52 -7.02
CA TYR A 69 -2.34 -14.67 -5.82
C TYR A 69 -3.20 -14.81 -4.58
N ARG A 70 -2.67 -15.56 -3.59
CA ARG A 70 -3.22 -15.53 -2.24
C ARG A 70 -2.99 -14.12 -1.68
N GLY A 71 -4.06 -13.48 -1.22
CA GLY A 71 -3.99 -12.13 -0.65
C GLY A 71 -4.69 -11.03 -1.45
N VAL A 72 -5.28 -11.31 -2.63
CA VAL A 72 -6.00 -10.28 -3.41
C VAL A 72 -7.18 -9.66 -2.65
N GLY A 73 -8.04 -10.45 -2.00
CA GLY A 73 -9.14 -9.92 -1.19
C GLY A 73 -8.65 -9.09 0.01
N PRO A 74 -7.71 -9.61 0.84
CA PRO A 74 -7.08 -8.84 1.90
C PRO A 74 -6.37 -7.56 1.41
N ALA A 75 -5.80 -7.57 0.20
CA ALA A 75 -5.13 -6.41 -0.37
C ALA A 75 -6.08 -5.24 -0.59
N GLU A 76 -7.33 -5.49 -0.99
CA GLU A 76 -8.33 -4.43 -1.18
C GLU A 76 -8.66 -3.69 0.13
N ARG A 77 -8.51 -4.37 1.27
CA ARG A 77 -8.72 -3.78 2.60
C ARG A 77 -7.50 -3.03 3.10
N VAL A 78 -6.31 -3.58 2.90
CA VAL A 78 -5.05 -3.05 3.45
C VAL A 78 -4.46 -1.93 2.60
N PHE A 79 -4.51 -2.07 1.27
CA PHE A 79 -3.90 -1.16 0.29
C PHE A 79 -4.97 -0.28 -0.35
N ARG A 80 -5.79 0.38 0.48
CA ARG A 80 -6.80 1.32 -0.02
C ARG A 80 -6.09 2.44 -0.78
N SER A 81 -6.25 2.44 -2.10
CA SER A 81 -5.74 3.52 -2.94
C SER A 81 -6.31 4.86 -2.46
N PRO A 82 -5.50 5.82 -2.00
CA PRO A 82 -5.99 7.16 -1.73
C PRO A 82 -6.24 7.84 -3.07
N GLY A 83 -7.47 7.69 -3.58
CA GLY A 83 -8.04 8.59 -4.57
C GLY A 83 -7.69 8.30 -6.04
N THR A 84 -8.53 7.49 -6.69
CA THR A 84 -9.27 8.07 -7.81
C THR A 84 -10.36 8.96 -7.22
N SER A 85 -9.97 10.15 -6.73
CA SER A 85 -10.93 11.24 -6.60
C SER A 85 -11.27 11.66 -8.03
N SER A 86 -12.25 10.98 -8.63
CA SER A 86 -13.12 11.62 -9.62
C SER A 86 -13.87 12.72 -8.88
N ASP A 87 -13.19 13.85 -8.65
CA ASP A 87 -13.86 15.14 -8.59
C ASP A 87 -13.94 15.63 -10.04
N SER A 88 -14.76 14.96 -10.84
CA SER A 88 -15.22 15.47 -12.12
C SER A 88 -16.46 16.30 -11.84
N SER A 89 -16.26 17.51 -11.31
CA SER A 89 -17.19 18.62 -11.50
C SER A 89 -16.47 19.67 -12.34
N ASP A 90 -16.31 19.36 -13.64
CA ASP A 90 -15.94 20.39 -14.62
C ASP A 90 -17.13 21.37 -14.76
N PRO A 91 -16.87 22.68 -14.93
CA PRO A 91 -17.86 23.72 -14.85
C PRO A 91 -18.55 23.92 -16.20
N SER A 92 -19.87 23.81 -16.22
CA SER A 92 -20.75 24.25 -17.31
C SER A 92 -22.11 24.48 -16.64
N ASP A 93 -22.61 25.70 -16.54
CA ASP A 93 -23.25 26.36 -17.67
C ASP A 93 -23.16 27.90 -17.56
N SER A 94 -22.80 28.51 -18.68
CA SER A 94 -23.05 29.92 -19.00
C SER A 94 -24.53 30.16 -19.28
N THR A 95 -24.93 31.43 -19.28
CA THR A 95 -26.07 32.03 -20.00
C THR A 95 -27.43 32.01 -19.28
N ASP A 96 -27.83 33.12 -18.65
CA ASP A 96 -28.55 34.26 -19.26
C ASP A 96 -28.47 35.49 -18.34
#